data_AF-A0A226EFM2-F1
#
_entry.id   AF-A0A226EFM2-F1
#
_cell.length_a   1.000
_cell.length_b   1.000
_cell.length_c   1.000
_cell.angle_alpha   90.00
_cell.angle_beta   90.00
_cell.angle_gamma   90.00
#
_symmetry.space_group_name_H-M   'P 1'
#
loop_
_entity.id
_entity.type
_entity.pdbx_description
1 polymer ?
#
loop_
_entity_poly.entity_id
_entity_poly.type
_entity_poly.pdbx_seq_one_letter_code
_entity_poly.pdbx_strand_id
1 'polypeptide(L)'
;MDTISLNQFESVRVGGNENSKISIKTFIESKSLTFTKGSGFYELSKPETIQDTKEILVQRISDPGTLICGKSVRKVLGLEEGKNKKNKKKYEIDAEILKKFKIFVQSTSYNRNLIGGTTFLYKKVPGSVPRPVTPPSSDGPPAKRGRTVSPTRPVTISSSGPSSTPVSSGDASATVEIVFSFDTTGSMYPCLSTVRSVIRDTLSRLTTNIPSIRIGILAHGDYCDEGSNYLIKAANGDNPGKIDWRVEAGKLKEAGIRVYAVQALDQSRADFFYRELASVTLGFHLRLHQLSSVTDFLVAVCYHEGDNADAGGSQQNRLAQFEDELSTAGRMVNNLRGLFDQLRGRSTKTATSVTSASGLLPVSPSRFQVLVVDEDQSIKDFAQDRGLVFKVGRGFYQFTKPENVSDKKEIVLMDKTSGDFYTGWAAAREFSGIEAGKVGKQSPKDSDKYLVFIQSTSYNRKLIKGQKFLYEVDADR
;
A
#
# COMPACT_ATOMS: atom_id res chain seq x y z
N MET A 1 -25.90 33.36 -20.45
CA MET A 1 -25.01 32.18 -20.54
C MET A 1 -23.82 32.50 -19.68
N ASP A 2 -23.48 31.62 -18.73
CA ASP A 2 -22.29 31.83 -17.91
C ASP A 2 -21.07 31.41 -18.75
N THR A 3 -20.20 32.37 -19.06
CA THR A 3 -18.95 32.12 -19.76
C THR A 3 -17.80 32.15 -18.77
N ILE A 4 -16.90 31.18 -18.89
CA ILE A 4 -15.64 31.15 -18.14
C ILE A 4 -14.50 31.34 -19.14
N SER A 5 -13.55 32.20 -18.79
CA SER A 5 -12.33 32.37 -19.59
C SER A 5 -11.47 31.11 -19.49
N LEU A 6 -10.98 30.60 -20.62
CA LEU A 6 -10.06 29.47 -20.68
C LEU A 6 -8.78 29.70 -19.84
N ASN A 7 -8.41 30.96 -19.57
CA ASN A 7 -7.24 31.32 -18.76
C ASN A 7 -7.31 30.82 -17.31
N GLN A 8 -8.52 30.54 -16.80
CA GLN A 8 -8.74 29.92 -15.49
C GLN A 8 -8.36 28.43 -15.45
N PHE A 9 -8.10 27.83 -16.61
CA PHE A 9 -7.68 26.45 -16.75
C PHE A 9 -6.26 26.36 -17.33
N GLU A 10 -5.57 25.31 -16.95
CA GLU A 10 -4.43 24.79 -17.68
C GLU A 10 -4.94 23.78 -18.71
N SER A 11 -4.73 24.08 -19.98
CA SER A 11 -5.16 23.25 -21.10
C SER A 11 -3.98 22.42 -21.57
N VAL A 12 -4.05 21.11 -21.36
CA VAL A 12 -2.94 20.19 -21.65
C VAL A 12 -3.37 19.17 -22.69
N ARG A 13 -2.53 18.97 -23.71
CA ARG A 13 -2.76 17.93 -24.73
C ARG A 13 -2.32 16.57 -24.21
N VAL A 14 -3.18 15.56 -24.38
CA VAL A 14 -2.88 14.18 -24.04
C VAL A 14 -2.04 13.57 -25.17
N GLY A 15 -0.85 13.08 -24.83
CA GLY A 15 0.06 12.45 -25.80
C GLY A 15 -0.49 11.13 -26.35
N GLY A 16 -0.05 10.77 -27.56
CA GLY A 16 -0.48 9.55 -28.26
C GLY A 16 -1.64 9.78 -29.24
N ASN A 17 -2.15 8.68 -29.80
CA ASN A 17 -3.25 8.66 -30.77
C ASN A 17 -4.57 8.23 -30.10
N GLU A 18 -5.67 8.15 -30.87
CA GLU A 18 -7.01 7.80 -30.37
C GLU A 18 -7.14 6.41 -29.73
N ASN A 19 -6.14 5.53 -29.92
CA ASN A 19 -6.05 4.21 -29.28
C ASN A 19 -5.20 4.24 -28.00
N SER A 20 -4.45 5.30 -27.78
CA SER A 20 -3.61 5.49 -26.60
C SER A 20 -4.47 5.91 -25.41
N LYS A 21 -4.20 5.34 -24.24
CA LYS A 21 -4.91 5.66 -22.99
C LYS A 21 -3.89 5.94 -21.90
N ILE A 22 -4.12 7.00 -21.13
CA ILE A 22 -3.32 7.32 -19.94
C ILE A 22 -4.26 7.68 -18.79
N SER A 23 -4.00 7.17 -17.59
CA SER A 23 -4.81 7.52 -16.43
C SER A 23 -4.63 9.01 -16.08
N ILE A 24 -5.67 9.66 -15.58
CA ILE A 24 -5.59 11.06 -15.12
C ILE A 24 -4.47 11.22 -14.09
N LYS A 25 -4.31 10.26 -13.17
CA LYS A 25 -3.23 10.25 -12.17
C LYS A 25 -1.85 10.33 -12.82
N THR A 26 -1.53 9.37 -13.70
CA THR A 26 -0.23 9.32 -14.39
C THR A 26 -0.02 10.57 -15.26
N PHE A 27 -1.07 11.07 -15.91
CA PHE A 27 -0.99 12.26 -16.75
C PHE A 27 -0.66 13.52 -15.94
N ILE A 28 -1.33 13.72 -14.80
CA ILE A 28 -1.11 14.85 -13.90
C ILE A 28 0.27 14.78 -13.23
N GLU A 29 0.70 13.59 -12.78
CA GLU A 29 2.05 13.35 -12.25
C GLU A 29 3.13 13.68 -13.28
N SER A 30 2.93 13.29 -14.55
CA SER A 30 3.87 13.60 -15.64
C SER A 30 4.01 15.10 -15.96
N LYS A 31 3.07 15.92 -15.49
CA LYS A 31 3.04 17.37 -15.69
C LYS A 31 3.37 18.16 -14.42
N SER A 32 3.78 17.47 -13.36
CA SER A 32 4.06 18.09 -12.05
C SER A 32 2.87 18.89 -11.50
N LEU A 33 1.65 18.48 -11.84
CA LEU A 33 0.42 19.07 -11.34
C LEU A 33 -0.05 18.29 -10.10
N THR A 34 -0.62 18.97 -9.11
CA THR A 34 -1.22 18.32 -7.94
C THR A 34 -2.68 18.05 -8.23
N PHE A 35 -3.13 16.79 -8.18
CA PHE A 35 -4.55 16.47 -8.37
C PHE A 35 -5.41 16.99 -7.21
N THR A 36 -6.48 17.68 -7.56
CA THR A 36 -7.55 18.08 -6.68
C THR A 36 -8.86 17.52 -7.22
N LYS A 37 -9.60 16.80 -6.38
CA LYS A 37 -10.87 16.16 -6.77
C LYS A 37 -11.84 17.21 -7.31
N GLY A 38 -12.35 16.98 -8.54
CA GLY A 38 -13.28 17.89 -9.20
C GLY A 38 -12.64 19.03 -9.99
N SER A 39 -11.30 19.16 -9.97
CA SER A 39 -10.59 20.21 -10.74
C SER A 39 -10.24 19.80 -12.17
N GLY A 40 -10.37 18.52 -12.53
CA GLY A 40 -10.01 17.99 -13.86
C GLY A 40 -11.22 17.73 -14.75
N PHE A 41 -11.12 18.09 -16.03
CA PHE A 41 -12.14 17.88 -17.05
C PHE A 41 -11.54 17.23 -18.30
N TYR A 42 -12.08 16.08 -18.71
CA TYR A 42 -11.61 15.35 -19.89
C TYR A 42 -12.49 15.65 -21.10
N GLU A 43 -11.88 15.83 -22.27
CA GLU A 43 -12.58 15.97 -23.55
C GLU A 43 -13.19 14.62 -23.97
N LEU A 44 -14.44 14.68 -24.46
CA LEU A 44 -15.11 13.54 -25.08
C LEU A 44 -14.69 13.40 -26.54
N SER A 45 -14.16 12.23 -26.89
CA SER A 45 -13.85 11.85 -28.28
C SER A 45 -14.90 10.94 -28.90
N LYS A 46 -15.79 10.34 -28.08
CA LYS A 46 -16.86 9.45 -28.51
C LYS A 46 -18.14 9.75 -27.71
N PRO A 47 -19.33 9.42 -28.24
CA PRO A 47 -20.56 9.44 -27.47
C PRO A 47 -20.40 8.69 -26.15
N GLU A 48 -20.72 9.36 -25.05
CA GLU A 48 -20.63 8.77 -23.73
C GLU A 48 -21.85 9.15 -22.90
N THR A 49 -22.26 8.22 -22.05
CA THR A 49 -23.33 8.44 -21.09
C THR A 49 -22.85 9.18 -19.84
N ILE A 50 -23.28 10.43 -19.67
CA ILE A 50 -22.84 11.30 -18.56
C ILE A 50 -23.91 11.37 -17.46
N GLN A 51 -23.47 11.38 -16.20
CA GLN A 51 -24.34 11.59 -15.04
C GLN A 51 -24.79 13.05 -14.91
N ASP A 52 -25.99 13.27 -14.41
CA ASP A 52 -26.58 14.59 -14.11
C ASP A 52 -25.74 15.44 -13.14
N THR A 53 -25.05 14.80 -12.19
CA THR A 53 -24.21 15.46 -11.18
C THR A 53 -22.87 16.00 -11.68
N LYS A 54 -22.44 15.67 -12.91
CA LYS A 54 -21.15 16.12 -13.45
C LYS A 54 -21.26 17.52 -14.03
N GLU A 55 -20.25 18.35 -13.76
CA GLU A 55 -20.07 19.61 -14.46
C GLU A 55 -19.61 19.36 -15.91
N ILE A 56 -20.14 20.16 -16.83
CA ILE A 56 -19.86 20.08 -18.26
C ILE A 56 -19.42 21.48 -18.73
N LEU A 57 -18.27 21.53 -19.40
CA LEU A 57 -17.77 22.72 -20.07
C LEU A 57 -17.83 22.48 -21.58
N VAL A 58 -18.25 23.49 -22.33
CA VAL A 58 -18.36 23.40 -23.79
C VAL A 58 -17.56 24.51 -24.42
N GLN A 59 -16.73 24.16 -25.40
CA GLN A 59 -15.95 25.09 -26.21
C GLN A 59 -16.42 25.00 -27.66
N ARG A 60 -16.73 26.14 -28.28
CA ARG A 60 -17.03 26.17 -29.72
C ARG A 60 -15.74 25.97 -30.51
N ILE A 61 -15.76 25.14 -31.54
CA ILE A 61 -14.58 24.97 -32.40
C ILE A 61 -14.25 26.29 -33.12
N SER A 62 -15.25 27.09 -33.47
CA SER A 62 -15.09 28.41 -34.09
C SER A 62 -14.60 29.52 -33.14
N ASP A 63 -14.69 29.32 -31.83
CA ASP A 63 -14.23 30.27 -30.81
C ASP A 63 -13.52 29.52 -29.67
N PRO A 64 -12.21 29.24 -29.83
CA PRO A 64 -11.45 28.48 -28.85
C PRO A 64 -11.11 29.27 -27.58
N GLY A 65 -11.36 30.58 -27.52
CA GLY A 65 -11.02 31.40 -26.34
C GLY A 65 -11.99 31.26 -25.17
N THR A 66 -13.23 30.83 -25.45
CA THR A 66 -14.35 30.91 -24.52
C THR A 66 -14.87 29.52 -24.12
N LEU A 67 -15.01 29.28 -22.81
CA LEU A 67 -15.73 28.12 -22.30
C LEU A 67 -17.13 28.54 -21.85
N ILE A 68 -18.14 27.76 -22.23
CA ILE A 68 -19.53 27.93 -21.80
C ILE A 68 -19.78 26.92 -20.68
N CYS A 69 -20.33 27.37 -19.55
CA CYS A 69 -20.63 26.54 -18.38
C CYS A 69 -22.06 26.76 -17.85
N GLY A 70 -22.42 26.02 -16.79
CA GLY A 70 -23.65 26.23 -16.03
C GLY A 70 -24.87 25.48 -16.57
N LYS A 71 -26.03 25.68 -15.93
CA LYS A 71 -27.30 24.96 -16.23
C LYS A 71 -27.74 25.12 -17.69
N SER A 72 -27.33 26.22 -18.34
CA SER A 72 -27.63 26.53 -19.74
C SER A 72 -26.90 25.62 -20.74
N VAL A 73 -25.77 25.01 -20.38
CA VAL A 73 -25.00 24.11 -21.28
C VAL A 73 -25.80 22.87 -21.64
N ARG A 74 -26.53 22.30 -20.67
CA ARG A 74 -27.39 21.13 -20.91
C ARG A 74 -28.48 21.45 -21.93
N LYS A 75 -29.06 22.66 -21.88
CA LYS A 75 -30.02 23.15 -22.87
C LYS A 75 -29.39 23.34 -24.25
N VAL A 76 -28.17 23.88 -24.33
CA VAL A 76 -27.43 24.07 -25.60
C VAL A 76 -27.03 22.74 -26.25
N LEU A 77 -26.74 21.71 -25.44
CA LEU A 77 -26.44 20.35 -25.92
C LEU A 77 -27.71 19.53 -26.22
N GLY A 78 -28.91 20.12 -26.15
CA GLY A 78 -30.18 19.42 -26.37
C GLY A 78 -30.55 18.40 -25.28
N LEU A 79 -29.89 18.46 -24.12
CA LEU A 79 -30.08 17.57 -22.97
C LEU A 79 -31.19 18.10 -22.05
N GLU A 80 -32.39 18.30 -22.59
CA GLU A 80 -33.55 18.69 -21.78
C GLU A 80 -34.09 17.49 -20.96
N GLU A 81 -34.56 17.77 -19.74
CA GLU A 81 -35.25 16.79 -18.89
C GLU A 81 -36.56 16.36 -19.59
N GLY A 82 -36.57 15.25 -20.32
CA GLY A 82 -37.87 14.69 -20.73
C GLY A 82 -38.02 13.73 -21.91
N LYS A 83 -36.98 13.13 -22.51
CA LYS A 83 -37.21 12.23 -23.68
C LYS A 83 -36.62 10.81 -23.66
N ASN A 84 -35.86 10.39 -22.65
CA ASN A 84 -35.40 8.99 -22.54
C ASN A 84 -36.09 8.24 -21.39
N LYS A 85 -37.22 7.59 -21.71
CA LYS A 85 -38.12 6.85 -20.79
C LYS A 85 -37.53 5.60 -20.10
N LYS A 86 -36.22 5.35 -20.15
CA LYS A 86 -35.60 4.15 -19.50
C LYS A 86 -34.46 4.42 -18.52
N ASN A 87 -33.91 5.64 -18.41
CA ASN A 87 -32.91 5.95 -17.37
C ASN A 87 -32.80 7.46 -17.12
N LYS A 88 -33.54 7.98 -16.13
CA LYS A 88 -33.63 9.42 -15.79
C LYS A 88 -32.31 10.14 -15.40
N LYS A 89 -31.16 9.44 -15.34
CA LYS A 89 -29.90 9.97 -14.76
C LYS A 89 -28.70 9.98 -15.72
N LYS A 90 -28.94 9.72 -17.00
CA LYS A 90 -27.89 9.36 -17.96
C LYS A 90 -28.19 10.00 -19.32
N TYR A 91 -27.29 10.83 -19.81
CA TYR A 91 -27.43 11.58 -21.06
C TYR A 91 -26.43 11.09 -22.11
N GLU A 92 -26.88 10.84 -23.33
CA GLU A 92 -26.05 10.44 -24.46
C GLU A 92 -25.87 11.63 -25.41
N ILE A 93 -24.64 11.86 -25.88
CA ILE A 93 -24.29 12.99 -26.74
C ILE A 93 -24.13 12.50 -28.17
N ASP A 94 -24.85 13.14 -29.09
CA ASP A 94 -24.81 12.84 -30.52
C ASP A 94 -23.45 13.24 -31.15
N ALA A 95 -22.98 12.43 -32.09
CA ALA A 95 -21.75 12.66 -32.86
C ALA A 95 -21.78 13.96 -33.67
N GLU A 96 -22.94 14.47 -34.08
CA GLU A 96 -23.05 15.77 -34.77
C GLU A 96 -22.67 16.96 -33.89
N ILE A 97 -22.88 16.85 -32.58
CA ILE A 97 -22.55 17.91 -31.62
C ILE A 97 -21.03 17.99 -31.43
N LEU A 98 -20.35 16.84 -31.40
CA LEU A 98 -18.89 16.76 -31.29
C LEU A 98 -18.16 17.37 -32.50
N LYS A 99 -18.84 17.53 -33.65
CA LYS A 99 -18.31 18.25 -34.83
C LYS A 99 -18.34 19.76 -34.71
N LYS A 100 -19.16 20.31 -33.79
CA LYS A 100 -19.34 21.76 -33.59
C LYS A 100 -18.70 22.25 -32.29
N PHE A 101 -18.56 21.35 -31.32
CA PHE A 101 -18.14 21.67 -29.97
C PHE A 101 -17.15 20.65 -29.42
N LYS A 102 -16.14 21.13 -28.67
CA LYS A 102 -15.41 20.29 -27.73
C LYS A 102 -16.14 20.28 -26.39
N ILE A 103 -16.40 19.08 -25.88
CA ILE A 103 -17.16 18.88 -24.66
C ILE A 103 -16.23 18.29 -23.61
N PHE A 104 -16.11 18.98 -22.49
CA PHE A 104 -15.27 18.57 -21.37
C PHE A 104 -16.14 18.20 -20.18
N VAL A 105 -15.93 17.00 -19.65
CA VAL A 105 -16.71 16.46 -18.53
C VAL A 105 -15.83 16.39 -17.29
N GLN A 106 -16.35 16.86 -16.17
CA GLN A 106 -15.64 16.79 -14.89
C GLN A 106 -15.37 15.35 -14.47
N SER A 107 -14.12 15.05 -14.14
CA SER A 107 -13.74 13.79 -13.50
C SER A 107 -13.62 13.96 -11.99
N THR A 108 -14.19 13.01 -11.26
CA THR A 108 -13.97 12.84 -9.82
C THR A 108 -13.12 11.61 -9.51
N SER A 109 -12.57 10.95 -10.54
CA SER A 109 -11.79 9.71 -10.43
C SER A 109 -10.36 9.93 -10.91
N TYR A 110 -9.39 9.45 -10.12
CA TYR A 110 -7.97 9.42 -10.43
C TYR A 110 -7.62 8.43 -11.56
N ASN A 111 -8.36 7.32 -11.63
CA ASN A 111 -8.06 6.17 -12.50
C ASN A 111 -8.81 6.24 -13.83
N ARG A 112 -9.51 7.35 -14.11
CA ARG A 112 -10.17 7.57 -15.39
C ARG A 112 -9.12 7.69 -16.49
N ASN A 113 -9.31 6.99 -17.60
CA ASN A 113 -8.41 7.07 -18.74
C ASN A 113 -8.75 8.29 -19.62
N LEU A 114 -7.74 9.09 -19.89
CA LEU A 114 -7.71 10.09 -20.96
C LEU A 114 -7.31 9.39 -22.26
N ILE A 115 -7.87 9.86 -23.37
CA ILE A 115 -7.58 9.32 -24.70
C ILE A 115 -6.47 10.16 -25.35
N GLY A 116 -5.51 9.51 -26.01
CA GLY A 116 -4.45 10.20 -26.74
C GLY A 116 -5.02 11.08 -27.85
N GLY A 117 -4.45 12.28 -28.00
CA GLY A 117 -4.96 13.26 -28.95
C GLY A 117 -6.24 13.96 -28.49
N THR A 118 -6.64 13.85 -27.22
CA THR A 118 -7.66 14.74 -26.62
C THR A 118 -7.01 15.81 -25.75
N THR A 119 -7.81 16.77 -25.31
CA THR A 119 -7.41 17.86 -24.42
C THR A 119 -7.97 17.60 -23.03
N PHE A 120 -7.15 17.86 -22.02
CA PHE A 120 -7.53 17.82 -20.62
C PHE A 120 -7.44 19.24 -20.05
N LEU A 121 -8.51 19.69 -19.39
CA LEU A 121 -8.55 20.99 -18.73
C LEU A 121 -8.39 20.79 -17.22
N TYR A 122 -7.48 21.54 -16.61
CA TYR A 122 -7.25 21.50 -15.18
C TYR A 122 -7.43 22.88 -14.56
N LYS A 123 -8.35 23.02 -13.58
CA LYS A 123 -8.68 24.32 -12.97
C LYS A 123 -7.49 24.84 -12.16
N LYS A 124 -7.01 26.06 -12.48
CA LYS A 124 -5.96 26.72 -11.71
C LYS A 124 -6.53 27.15 -10.36
N VAL A 125 -5.87 26.75 -9.26
CA VAL A 125 -6.22 27.23 -7.91
C VAL A 125 -5.59 28.62 -7.75
N PRO A 126 -6.34 29.67 -7.39
CA PRO A 126 -5.76 30.98 -7.12
C PRO A 126 -4.80 30.87 -5.92
N GLY A 127 -3.49 31.03 -6.14
CA GLY A 127 -2.50 31.11 -5.06
C GLY A 127 -1.35 30.09 -5.08
N SER A 128 -1.30 29.13 -6.02
CA SER A 128 -0.13 28.25 -6.16
C SER A 128 0.97 28.91 -7.00
N VAL A 129 1.90 29.62 -6.36
CA VAL A 129 3.15 30.04 -7.00
C VAL A 129 4.06 28.80 -7.11
N PRO A 130 4.61 28.44 -8.28
CA PRO A 130 5.65 27.42 -8.36
C PRO A 130 6.92 28.00 -7.72
N ARG A 131 7.35 27.43 -6.59
CA ARG A 131 8.64 27.82 -5.99
C ARG A 131 9.76 27.08 -6.73
N PRO A 132 10.80 27.76 -7.23
CA PRO A 132 11.98 27.09 -7.74
C PRO A 132 12.65 26.32 -6.59
N VAL A 133 13.04 25.07 -6.86
CA VAL A 133 13.84 24.24 -5.97
C VAL A 133 15.26 24.80 -5.92
N THR A 134 15.69 25.31 -4.77
CA THR A 134 17.11 25.50 -4.43
C THR A 134 17.54 24.42 -3.43
N PRO A 135 18.75 23.85 -3.56
CA PRO A 135 19.23 22.76 -2.71
C PRO A 135 19.55 23.26 -1.28
N PRO A 136 19.54 22.37 -0.27
CA PRO A 136 19.58 22.78 1.12
C PRO A 136 21.00 23.16 1.55
N SER A 137 21.17 24.39 2.02
CA SER A 137 22.27 24.78 2.90
C SER A 137 21.90 24.46 4.34
N SER A 138 22.83 23.80 5.03
CA SER A 138 22.88 23.60 6.47
C SER A 138 22.67 24.90 7.25
N ASP A 139 21.75 24.91 8.20
CA ASP A 139 21.98 25.44 9.56
C ASP A 139 20.78 25.18 10.47
N GLY A 140 21.09 24.85 11.73
CA GLY A 140 20.14 24.49 12.79
C GLY A 140 19.22 25.63 13.25
N PRO A 141 18.26 25.32 14.15
CA PRO A 141 17.10 26.17 14.41
C PRO A 141 17.41 27.31 15.40
N PRO A 142 16.83 28.51 15.24
CA PRO A 142 16.82 29.48 16.32
C PRO A 142 15.51 29.46 17.12
N ALA A 143 15.70 29.50 18.43
CA ALA A 143 14.69 29.64 19.46
C ALA A 143 14.09 31.05 19.55
N LYS A 144 12.95 31.12 20.24
CA LYS A 144 12.07 32.27 20.47
C LYS A 144 12.74 33.41 21.26
N ARG A 145 12.36 34.66 20.96
CA ARG A 145 12.72 35.88 21.71
C ARG A 145 11.91 36.04 23.00
N GLY A 146 12.60 36.54 24.03
CA GLY A 146 12.04 37.26 25.18
C GLY A 146 13.10 38.05 25.96
N ARG A 147 13.21 39.37 25.66
CA ARG A 147 13.66 40.56 26.44
C ARG A 147 14.99 40.56 27.24
N THR A 148 16.00 41.33 26.77
CA THR A 148 16.53 42.66 27.25
C THR A 148 17.46 42.52 28.48
N VAL A 149 18.71 43.01 28.56
CA VAL A 149 19.26 44.38 28.39
C VAL A 149 20.81 44.32 28.14
N SER A 150 21.34 45.27 27.35
CA SER A 150 22.76 45.48 26.96
C SER A 150 23.52 46.41 27.94
N PRO A 151 24.75 46.91 27.64
CA PRO A 151 26.02 46.33 27.17
C PRO A 151 27.18 46.67 28.17
N THR A 152 28.44 46.23 28.02
CA THR A 152 29.54 47.00 27.40
C THR A 152 30.85 46.17 27.32
N ARG A 153 31.34 45.99 26.07
CA ARG A 153 32.71 45.88 25.47
C ARG A 153 33.99 46.11 26.33
N PRO A 154 35.25 45.87 25.81
CA PRO A 154 35.70 45.10 24.63
C PRO A 154 37.14 44.42 24.66
N VAL A 155 37.53 43.82 23.51
CA VAL A 155 38.89 43.56 22.89
C VAL A 155 39.81 42.50 23.58
N THR A 156 40.70 41.66 22.96
CA THR A 156 41.50 41.69 21.70
C THR A 156 42.27 40.34 21.46
N ILE A 157 42.39 39.93 20.19
CA ILE A 157 43.61 39.44 19.45
C ILE A 157 44.29 38.05 19.70
N SER A 158 44.16 37.20 18.65
CA SER A 158 45.16 36.47 17.81
C SER A 158 46.02 35.26 18.26
N SER A 159 45.87 34.19 17.45
CA SER A 159 46.88 33.37 16.72
C SER A 159 48.04 32.66 17.43
N SER A 160 48.15 31.33 17.26
CA SER A 160 49.06 30.65 16.30
C SER A 160 49.44 29.20 16.68
N GLY A 161 49.46 28.31 15.68
CA GLY A 161 50.45 27.22 15.56
C GLY A 161 50.16 25.84 16.19
N PRO A 162 50.72 24.74 15.62
CA PRO A 162 50.01 23.46 15.45
C PRO A 162 50.62 22.28 16.24
N SER A 163 49.85 21.22 16.52
CA SER A 163 50.42 19.91 16.91
C SER A 163 49.41 18.75 16.87
N SER A 164 49.79 17.72 16.09
CA SER A 164 49.52 16.27 16.19
C SER A 164 48.13 15.74 16.57
N THR A 165 47.48 15.12 15.59
CA THR A 165 46.39 14.15 15.78
C THR A 165 46.91 12.82 16.32
N PRO A 166 46.33 12.25 17.39
CA PRO A 166 46.47 10.83 17.69
C PRO A 166 45.52 10.04 16.77
N VAL A 167 46.08 9.05 16.10
CA VAL A 167 45.35 8.02 15.37
C VAL A 167 44.60 7.17 16.40
N SER A 168 43.28 7.37 16.52
CA SER A 168 42.43 6.47 17.30
C SER A 168 42.25 5.18 16.51
N SER A 169 42.89 4.12 17.00
CA SER A 169 42.63 2.74 16.64
C SER A 169 41.13 2.47 16.64
N GLY A 170 40.57 2.23 15.46
CA GLY A 170 39.18 1.85 15.29
C GLY A 170 38.94 0.50 15.96
N ASP A 171 38.02 0.51 16.91
CA ASP A 171 37.43 -0.69 17.48
C ASP A 171 36.81 -1.49 16.32
N ALA A 172 37.35 -2.68 16.05
CA ALA A 172 36.86 -3.56 15.00
C ALA A 172 35.57 -4.25 15.47
N SER A 173 34.52 -3.46 15.72
CA SER A 173 33.16 -3.97 15.83
C SER A 173 32.81 -4.65 14.50
N ALA A 174 32.41 -5.91 14.57
CA ALA A 174 32.04 -6.68 13.40
C ALA A 174 30.92 -5.94 12.65
N THR A 175 31.20 -5.59 11.39
CA THR A 175 30.26 -4.86 10.54
C THR A 175 29.15 -5.81 10.10
N VAL A 176 27.89 -5.44 10.37
CA VAL A 176 26.72 -6.24 9.98
C VAL A 176 26.25 -5.81 8.60
N GLU A 177 26.18 -6.73 7.64
CA GLU A 177 25.79 -6.42 6.27
C GLU A 177 24.55 -7.22 5.88
N ILE A 178 23.48 -6.52 5.52
CA ILE A 178 22.18 -7.14 5.21
C ILE A 178 21.65 -6.60 3.91
N VAL A 179 21.18 -7.49 3.03
CA VAL A 179 20.47 -7.12 1.80
C VAL A 179 19.04 -7.61 1.89
N PHE A 180 18.08 -6.69 1.81
CA PHE A 180 16.68 -7.02 1.67
C PHE A 180 16.31 -7.15 0.20
N SER A 181 15.96 -8.36 -0.22
CA SER A 181 15.47 -8.62 -1.57
C SER A 181 13.95 -8.80 -1.56
N PHE A 182 13.24 -7.91 -2.26
CA PHE A 182 11.79 -7.90 -2.37
C PHE A 182 11.34 -8.41 -3.74
N ASP A 183 10.43 -9.36 -3.73
CA ASP A 183 9.58 -9.64 -4.89
C ASP A 183 8.57 -8.48 -5.05
N THR A 184 8.46 -7.96 -6.28
CA THR A 184 7.54 -6.90 -6.65
C THR A 184 6.42 -7.34 -7.60
N THR A 185 6.18 -8.65 -7.71
CA THR A 185 4.99 -9.19 -8.38
C THR A 185 3.69 -8.63 -7.79
N GLY A 186 2.61 -8.63 -8.59
CA GLY A 186 1.34 -8.03 -8.19
C GLY A 186 0.75 -8.58 -6.89
N SER A 187 1.03 -9.85 -6.53
CA SER A 187 0.63 -10.45 -5.24
C SER A 187 1.34 -9.82 -4.03
N MET A 188 2.53 -9.25 -4.22
CA MET A 188 3.33 -8.61 -3.18
C MET A 188 3.05 -7.11 -3.03
N TYR A 189 2.21 -6.52 -3.90
CA TYR A 189 1.91 -5.08 -3.86
C TYR A 189 1.40 -4.57 -2.49
N PRO A 190 0.56 -5.31 -1.74
CA PRO A 190 0.17 -4.90 -0.39
C PRO A 190 1.37 -4.80 0.55
N CYS A 191 2.32 -5.74 0.45
CA CYS A 191 3.58 -5.72 1.20
C CYS A 191 4.39 -4.46 0.84
N LEU A 192 4.56 -4.17 -0.45
CA LEU A 192 5.32 -3.00 -0.90
C LEU A 192 4.73 -1.68 -0.40
N SER A 193 3.40 -1.56 -0.34
CA SER A 193 2.75 -0.37 0.19
C SER A 193 3.11 -0.14 1.67
N THR A 194 3.08 -1.20 2.48
CA THR A 194 3.46 -1.16 3.90
C THR A 194 4.94 -0.90 4.09
N VAL A 195 5.80 -1.60 3.34
CA VAL A 195 7.24 -1.39 3.37
C VAL A 195 7.55 0.06 3.03
N ARG A 196 7.02 0.60 1.93
CA ARG A 196 7.27 2.00 1.54
C ARG A 196 6.85 3.02 2.59
N SER A 197 5.77 2.77 3.35
CA SER A 197 5.31 3.74 4.35
C SER A 197 6.13 3.71 5.64
N VAL A 198 6.76 2.59 6.00
CA VAL A 198 7.42 2.40 7.30
C VAL A 198 8.93 2.16 7.19
N ILE A 199 9.46 1.89 5.99
CA ILE A 199 10.88 1.55 5.80
C ILE A 199 11.80 2.67 6.27
N ARG A 200 11.43 3.95 6.11
CA ARG A 200 12.25 5.07 6.60
C ARG A 200 12.45 5.00 8.11
N ASP A 201 11.37 4.82 8.86
CA ASP A 201 11.41 4.76 10.32
C ASP A 201 12.12 3.48 10.79
N THR A 202 11.90 2.38 10.07
CA THR A 202 12.57 1.10 10.29
C THR A 202 14.09 1.24 10.12
N LEU A 203 14.54 1.82 9.00
CA LEU A 203 15.95 2.04 8.73
C LEU A 203 16.60 2.97 9.76
N SER A 204 15.91 4.06 10.11
CA SER A 204 16.39 4.97 11.16
C SER A 204 16.62 4.22 12.47
N ARG A 205 15.64 3.42 12.91
CA ARG A 205 15.73 2.59 14.11
C ARG A 205 16.91 1.62 14.03
N LEU A 206 17.10 0.95 12.89
CA LEU A 206 18.18 -0.02 12.70
C LEU A 206 19.56 0.63 12.79
N THR A 207 19.77 1.75 12.08
CA THR A 207 21.05 2.47 12.10
C THR A 207 21.39 3.07 13.46
N THR A 208 20.39 3.40 14.28
CA THR A 208 20.62 3.87 15.66
C THR A 208 21.02 2.74 16.60
N ASN A 209 20.38 1.56 16.49
CA ASN A 209 20.59 0.45 17.41
C ASN A 209 21.76 -0.47 17.01
N ILE A 210 22.15 -0.45 15.73
CA ILE A 210 23.31 -1.18 15.20
C ILE A 210 24.12 -0.19 14.35
N PRO A 211 25.00 0.63 14.97
CA PRO A 211 25.70 1.70 14.26
C PRO A 211 26.58 1.23 13.10
N SER A 212 27.08 -0.01 13.16
CA SER A 212 27.91 -0.64 12.12
C SER A 212 27.11 -1.34 11.02
N ILE A 213 25.76 -1.24 11.01
CA ILE A 213 24.94 -1.93 10.02
C ILE A 213 25.02 -1.26 8.64
N ARG A 214 25.19 -2.08 7.60
CA ARG A 214 25.07 -1.69 6.19
C ARG A 214 23.88 -2.41 5.58
N ILE A 215 22.94 -1.65 5.02
CA ILE A 215 21.70 -2.19 4.46
C ILE A 215 21.64 -1.94 2.96
N GLY A 216 21.53 -3.01 2.18
CA GLY A 216 21.17 -2.98 0.76
C GLY A 216 19.68 -3.28 0.57
N ILE A 217 19.06 -2.67 -0.43
CA ILE A 217 17.69 -2.98 -0.84
C ILE A 217 17.71 -3.35 -2.30
N LEU A 218 17.10 -4.49 -2.62
CA LEU A 218 16.94 -5.00 -3.96
C LEU A 218 15.45 -5.28 -4.20
N ALA A 219 14.96 -4.94 -5.38
CA ALA A 219 13.60 -5.19 -5.80
C ALA A 219 13.61 -5.91 -7.16
N HIS A 220 13.08 -7.13 -7.19
CA HIS A 220 12.91 -7.91 -8.42
C HIS A 220 11.49 -7.74 -8.96
N GLY A 221 11.36 -7.29 -10.21
CA GLY A 221 10.08 -7.18 -10.92
C GLY A 221 9.75 -8.39 -11.76
N ASP A 222 8.47 -8.54 -12.08
CA ASP A 222 7.97 -9.53 -13.03
C ASP A 222 8.59 -9.30 -14.42
N TYR A 223 9.05 -10.38 -15.05
CA TYR A 223 9.55 -10.42 -16.42
C TYR A 223 8.42 -10.48 -17.49
N CYS A 224 7.15 -10.48 -17.08
CA CYS A 224 5.98 -10.80 -17.92
C CYS A 224 4.91 -9.69 -17.99
N ASP A 225 5.27 -8.41 -17.81
CA ASP A 225 4.41 -7.29 -18.22
C ASP A 225 4.61 -7.01 -19.72
N GLU A 226 3.95 -7.80 -20.57
CA GLU A 226 4.04 -7.82 -22.05
C GLU A 226 3.65 -6.50 -22.77
N GLY A 227 3.44 -5.41 -22.02
CA GLY A 227 3.19 -4.06 -22.56
C GLY A 227 3.97 -2.93 -21.87
N SER A 228 4.90 -3.23 -20.96
CA SER A 228 5.71 -2.22 -20.27
C SER A 228 7.09 -2.09 -20.90
N ASN A 229 7.70 -0.90 -20.80
CA ASN A 229 8.87 -0.40 -21.57
C ASN A 229 10.21 -1.14 -21.36
N TYR A 230 10.23 -2.46 -21.17
CA TYR A 230 11.46 -3.26 -21.10
C TYR A 230 11.47 -4.29 -22.22
N LEU A 231 12.58 -4.34 -22.96
CA LEU A 231 12.84 -5.31 -24.01
C LEU A 231 12.82 -6.74 -23.43
N ILE A 232 11.67 -7.38 -23.39
CA ILE A 232 11.57 -8.82 -23.17
C ILE A 232 10.99 -9.44 -24.43
N LYS A 233 11.92 -9.90 -25.27
CA LYS A 233 11.64 -10.87 -26.31
C LYS A 233 11.24 -12.14 -25.56
N ALA A 234 9.96 -12.49 -25.57
CA ALA A 234 9.45 -13.73 -25.01
C ALA A 234 10.24 -14.91 -25.59
N ALA A 235 11.18 -15.43 -24.82
CA ALA A 235 11.74 -16.74 -25.04
C ALA A 235 10.85 -17.69 -24.24
N ASN A 236 10.10 -18.54 -24.94
CA ASN A 236 9.39 -19.66 -24.34
C ASN A 236 10.34 -20.44 -23.42
N GLY A 237 10.15 -20.32 -22.10
CA GLY A 237 10.90 -21.05 -21.08
C GLY A 237 10.94 -20.32 -19.75
N ASP A 238 10.21 -20.83 -18.75
CA ASP A 238 10.51 -20.55 -17.34
C ASP A 238 12.01 -20.84 -17.13
N ASN A 239 12.76 -19.84 -16.66
CA ASN A 239 14.23 -19.87 -16.52
C ASN A 239 15.01 -19.91 -17.87
N PRO A 240 15.02 -18.81 -18.64
CA PRO A 240 15.69 -18.74 -19.95
C PRO A 240 17.21 -18.97 -19.88
N GLY A 241 17.82 -18.71 -18.71
CA GLY A 241 19.24 -18.99 -18.47
C GLY A 241 19.55 -20.42 -18.03
N LYS A 242 18.53 -21.27 -17.84
CA LYS A 242 18.64 -22.62 -17.23
C LYS A 242 19.51 -22.62 -15.97
N ILE A 243 19.40 -21.56 -15.18
CA ILE A 243 20.18 -21.37 -13.98
C ILE A 243 19.68 -22.36 -12.93
N ASP A 244 20.58 -23.19 -12.41
CA ASP A 244 20.28 -24.02 -11.25
C ASP A 244 20.51 -23.19 -9.98
N TRP A 245 19.41 -22.84 -9.32
CA TRP A 245 19.46 -22.05 -8.10
C TRP A 245 20.23 -22.74 -6.97
N ARG A 246 20.37 -24.08 -6.97
CA ARG A 246 21.17 -24.80 -5.96
C ARG A 246 22.66 -24.53 -6.14
N VAL A 247 23.12 -24.48 -7.39
CA VAL A 247 24.50 -24.13 -7.71
C VAL A 247 24.80 -22.71 -7.26
N GLU A 248 23.89 -21.76 -7.55
CA GLU A 248 24.05 -20.37 -7.11
C GLU A 248 23.98 -20.24 -5.58
N ALA A 249 23.10 -20.98 -4.90
CA ALA A 249 23.05 -21.04 -3.44
C ALA A 249 24.34 -21.61 -2.83
N GLY A 250 24.96 -22.59 -3.49
CA GLY A 250 26.29 -23.11 -3.12
C GLY A 250 27.36 -22.03 -3.17
N LYS A 251 27.39 -21.21 -4.22
CA LYS A 251 28.32 -20.07 -4.33
C LYS A 251 28.10 -19.03 -3.25
N LEU A 252 26.85 -18.75 -2.87
CA LEU A 252 26.54 -17.85 -1.75
C LEU A 252 27.12 -18.38 -0.44
N LYS A 253 26.97 -19.69 -0.19
CA LYS A 253 27.55 -20.34 0.99
C LYS A 253 29.08 -20.25 0.99
N GLU A 254 29.73 -20.50 -0.15
CA GLU A 254 31.19 -20.37 -0.31
C GLU A 254 31.67 -18.95 -0.04
N ALA A 255 30.86 -17.94 -0.39
CA ALA A 255 31.11 -16.54 -0.09
C ALA A 255 30.77 -16.13 1.37
N GLY A 256 30.31 -17.06 2.21
CA GLY A 256 29.92 -16.79 3.60
C GLY A 256 28.58 -16.06 3.75
N ILE A 257 27.76 -16.01 2.71
CA ILE A 257 26.47 -15.31 2.68
C ILE A 257 25.37 -16.26 3.16
N ARG A 258 24.69 -15.89 4.26
CA ARG A 258 23.50 -16.58 4.76
C ARG A 258 22.23 -16.02 4.13
N VAL A 259 21.29 -16.89 3.75
CA VAL A 259 20.00 -16.46 3.21
C VAL A 259 18.87 -16.74 4.20
N TYR A 260 18.22 -15.66 4.62
CA TYR A 260 16.96 -15.69 5.36
C TYR A 260 15.81 -15.81 4.34
N ALA A 261 15.42 -17.04 4.05
CA ALA A 261 14.43 -17.36 3.04
C ALA A 261 13.02 -17.10 3.61
N VAL A 262 12.48 -15.90 3.36
CA VAL A 262 11.14 -15.50 3.83
C VAL A 262 10.08 -15.90 2.81
N GLN A 263 9.27 -16.91 3.14
CA GLN A 263 8.15 -17.38 2.33
C GLN A 263 6.86 -16.66 2.75
N ALA A 264 6.30 -15.86 1.85
CA ALA A 264 5.02 -15.19 2.09
C ALA A 264 3.83 -16.11 1.77
N LEU A 265 2.71 -15.94 2.51
CA LEU A 265 1.39 -16.51 2.21
C LEU A 265 1.32 -18.05 2.14
N ASP A 266 2.34 -18.75 2.64
CA ASP A 266 2.39 -20.21 2.83
C ASP A 266 2.03 -21.03 1.57
N GLN A 267 2.56 -20.59 0.41
CA GLN A 267 2.41 -21.36 -0.83
C GLN A 267 3.18 -22.69 -0.75
N SER A 268 2.48 -23.78 -0.43
CA SER A 268 3.07 -25.11 -0.21
C SER A 268 3.95 -25.59 -1.36
N ARG A 269 3.62 -25.25 -2.61
CA ARG A 269 4.41 -25.58 -3.80
C ARG A 269 5.86 -25.04 -3.75
N ALA A 270 6.07 -23.91 -3.07
CA ALA A 270 7.36 -23.26 -2.95
C ALA A 270 8.10 -23.62 -1.65
N ASP A 271 7.45 -24.33 -0.73
CA ASP A 271 7.98 -24.67 0.59
C ASP A 271 9.34 -25.38 0.52
N PHE A 272 9.44 -26.33 -0.40
CA PHE A 272 10.68 -27.07 -0.63
C PHE A 272 11.83 -26.16 -1.06
N PHE A 273 11.57 -25.23 -1.99
CA PHE A 273 12.56 -24.27 -2.47
C PHE A 273 13.08 -23.36 -1.34
N TYR A 274 12.18 -22.72 -0.59
CA TYR A 274 12.59 -21.80 0.49
C TYR A 274 13.31 -22.54 1.62
N ARG A 275 12.84 -23.73 2.01
CA ARG A 275 13.48 -24.54 3.05
C ARG A 275 14.89 -24.96 2.65
N GLU A 276 15.05 -25.48 1.44
CA GLU A 276 16.35 -25.96 0.96
C GLU A 276 17.33 -24.80 0.73
N LEU A 277 16.88 -23.66 0.20
CA LEU A 277 17.69 -22.43 0.07
C LEU A 277 18.27 -21.96 1.41
N ALA A 278 17.43 -21.89 2.44
CA ALA A 278 17.88 -21.55 3.79
C ALA A 278 18.88 -22.58 4.32
N SER A 279 18.60 -23.87 4.15
CA SER A 279 19.48 -24.94 4.63
C SER A 279 20.86 -24.93 3.97
N VAL A 280 20.91 -24.76 2.64
CA VAL A 280 22.17 -24.72 1.87
C VAL A 280 23.06 -23.57 2.34
N THR A 281 22.45 -22.41 2.60
CA THR A 281 23.16 -21.17 2.96
C THR A 281 23.36 -20.99 4.47
N LEU A 282 23.01 -21.98 5.29
CA LEU A 282 23.06 -21.90 6.76
C LEU A 282 22.23 -20.73 7.35
N GLY A 283 21.15 -20.37 6.67
CA GLY A 283 20.20 -19.35 7.11
C GLY A 283 18.91 -19.96 7.70
N PHE A 284 17.83 -19.18 7.65
CA PHE A 284 16.54 -19.55 8.22
C PHE A 284 15.42 -19.51 7.18
N HIS A 285 14.54 -20.51 7.20
CA HIS A 285 13.29 -20.49 6.46
C HIS A 285 12.18 -19.89 7.31
N LEU A 286 11.78 -18.66 6.99
CA LEU A 286 10.81 -17.88 7.76
C LEU A 286 9.48 -17.80 7.02
N ARG A 287 8.34 -17.86 7.73
CA ARG A 287 7.02 -17.70 7.10
C ARG A 287 6.45 -16.31 7.39
N LEU A 288 5.97 -15.61 6.36
CA LEU A 288 5.31 -14.32 6.48
C LEU A 288 3.83 -14.47 6.10
N HIS A 289 3.00 -14.76 7.11
CA HIS A 289 1.55 -14.93 6.92
C HIS A 289 0.80 -13.61 6.80
N GLN A 290 1.21 -12.58 7.56
CA GLN A 290 0.62 -11.25 7.52
C GLN A 290 1.65 -10.27 6.95
N LEU A 291 1.37 -9.70 5.78
CA LEU A 291 2.30 -8.77 5.11
C LEU A 291 2.53 -7.50 5.93
N SER A 292 1.56 -7.11 6.79
CA SER A 292 1.73 -6.00 7.72
C SER A 292 2.84 -6.22 8.75
N SER A 293 3.24 -7.47 9.02
CA SER A 293 4.31 -7.81 9.96
C SER A 293 5.71 -7.74 9.35
N VAL A 294 5.83 -7.44 8.05
CA VAL A 294 7.11 -7.43 7.34
C VAL A 294 8.15 -6.55 8.03
N THR A 295 7.77 -5.38 8.54
CA THR A 295 8.69 -4.45 9.22
C THR A 295 9.29 -5.06 10.49
N ASP A 296 8.45 -5.71 11.30
CA ASP A 296 8.90 -6.38 12.52
C ASP A 296 9.80 -7.58 12.18
N PHE A 297 9.54 -8.27 11.06
CA PHE A 297 10.44 -9.31 10.53
C PHE A 297 11.83 -8.75 10.20
N LEU A 298 11.89 -7.64 9.45
CA LEU A 298 13.18 -7.03 9.08
C LEU A 298 13.97 -6.62 10.33
N VAL A 299 13.29 -5.99 11.29
CA VAL A 299 13.94 -5.55 12.54
C VAL A 299 14.45 -6.73 13.36
N ALA A 300 13.64 -7.79 13.51
CA ALA A 300 14.05 -8.98 14.25
C ALA A 300 15.27 -9.68 13.61
N VAL A 301 15.29 -9.82 12.28
CA VAL A 301 16.45 -10.41 11.58
C VAL A 301 17.71 -9.56 11.78
N CYS A 302 17.60 -8.23 11.66
CA CYS A 302 18.74 -7.34 11.89
C CYS A 302 19.24 -7.41 13.33
N TYR A 303 18.36 -7.43 14.32
CA TYR A 303 18.77 -7.55 15.72
C TYR A 303 19.40 -8.90 16.02
N HIS A 304 18.89 -9.98 15.45
CA HIS A 304 19.52 -11.30 15.57
C HIS A 304 20.95 -11.30 15.03
N GLU A 305 21.15 -10.75 13.83
CA GLU A 305 22.49 -10.64 13.22
C GLU A 305 23.41 -9.68 13.98
N GLY A 306 22.88 -8.56 14.47
CA GLY A 306 23.63 -7.62 15.32
C GLY A 306 24.06 -8.23 16.66
N ASP A 307 23.16 -8.95 17.33
CA ASP A 307 23.48 -9.66 18.58
C ASP A 307 24.55 -10.74 18.37
N ASN A 308 24.54 -11.44 17.21
CA ASN A 308 25.58 -12.40 16.86
C ASN A 308 26.93 -11.74 16.52
N ALA A 309 26.92 -10.57 15.88
CA ALA A 309 28.14 -9.83 15.51
C ALA A 309 28.84 -9.21 16.74
N ASP A 310 28.08 -8.76 17.73
CA ASP A 310 28.60 -8.10 18.95
C ASP A 310 29.04 -9.08 20.06
N ALA A 311 28.86 -10.40 19.85
CA ALA A 311 29.14 -11.46 20.84
C ALA A 311 30.59 -11.50 21.37
N GLY A 312 31.50 -10.69 20.83
CA GLY A 312 32.88 -10.53 21.29
C GLY A 312 33.17 -9.35 22.23
N GLY A 313 32.21 -8.45 22.54
CA GLY A 313 32.52 -7.20 23.28
C GLY A 313 31.48 -6.72 24.30
N SER A 314 30.18 -6.93 24.06
CA SER A 314 29.13 -6.69 25.05
C SER A 314 27.89 -7.48 24.65
N GLN A 315 27.32 -8.24 25.57
CA GLN A 315 26.19 -9.11 25.28
C GLN A 315 24.89 -8.28 25.20
N GLN A 316 24.73 -7.49 24.12
CA GLN A 316 23.44 -6.87 23.82
C GLN A 316 22.44 -7.96 23.44
N ASN A 317 21.22 -7.80 23.94
CA ASN A 317 20.11 -8.72 23.71
C ASN A 317 18.95 -7.95 23.04
N ARG A 318 19.25 -7.29 21.92
CA ARG A 318 18.30 -6.43 21.21
C ARG A 318 17.12 -7.23 20.71
N LEU A 319 17.35 -8.47 20.27
CA LEU A 319 16.28 -9.35 19.80
C LEU A 319 15.27 -9.66 20.92
N ALA A 320 15.71 -10.02 22.13
CA ALA A 320 14.78 -10.30 23.22
C ALA A 320 14.07 -9.03 23.72
N GLN A 321 14.77 -7.91 23.81
CA GLN A 321 14.14 -6.63 24.16
C GLN A 321 13.05 -6.25 23.16
N PHE A 322 13.30 -6.50 21.87
CA PHE A 322 12.31 -6.27 20.83
C PHE A 322 11.11 -7.22 20.92
N GLU A 323 11.33 -8.49 21.28
CA GLU A 323 10.27 -9.45 21.56
C GLU A 323 9.35 -8.97 22.71
N ASP A 324 9.94 -8.46 23.80
CA ASP A 324 9.22 -7.92 24.95
C ASP A 324 8.47 -6.62 24.60
N GLU A 325 9.07 -5.74 23.79
CA GLU A 325 8.43 -4.52 23.28
C GLU A 325 7.18 -4.87 22.47
N LEU A 326 7.29 -5.81 21.54
CA LEU A 326 6.17 -6.24 20.71
C LEU A 326 5.05 -6.86 21.55
N SER A 327 5.40 -7.61 22.59
CA SER A 327 4.42 -8.21 23.52
C SER A 327 3.69 -7.14 24.34
N THR A 328 4.44 -6.19 24.90
CA THR A 328 3.90 -5.08 25.71
C THR A 328 3.02 -4.14 24.87
N ALA A 329 3.40 -3.89 23.62
CA ALA A 329 2.63 -3.09 22.68
C ALA A 329 1.41 -3.81 22.09
N GLY A 330 1.17 -5.08 22.43
CA GLY A 330 0.09 -5.89 21.85
C GLY A 330 0.25 -6.15 20.35
N ARG A 331 1.47 -6.04 19.82
CA ARG A 331 1.82 -6.31 18.41
C ARG A 331 2.30 -7.75 18.19
N MET A 332 2.57 -8.51 19.26
CA MET A 332 3.03 -9.90 19.20
C MET A 332 1.92 -10.87 18.78
N VAL A 333 1.84 -11.14 17.47
CA VAL A 333 0.97 -12.16 16.88
C VAL A 333 1.69 -13.51 16.76
N ASN A 334 0.95 -14.61 16.61
CA ASN A 334 1.53 -15.96 16.53
C ASN A 334 2.55 -16.15 15.41
N ASN A 335 2.36 -15.50 14.26
CA ASN A 335 3.35 -15.50 13.18
C ASN A 335 4.71 -14.94 13.66
N LEU A 336 4.70 -13.81 14.38
CA LEU A 336 5.90 -13.21 14.94
C LEU A 336 6.49 -14.08 16.06
N ARG A 337 5.66 -14.71 16.90
CA ARG A 337 6.16 -15.69 17.89
C ARG A 337 6.96 -16.81 17.23
N GLY A 338 6.45 -17.35 16.12
CA GLY A 338 7.15 -18.37 15.35
C GLY A 338 8.51 -17.91 14.83
N LEU A 339 8.59 -16.67 14.33
CA LEU A 339 9.85 -16.03 13.94
C LEU A 339 10.84 -15.95 15.11
N PHE A 340 10.43 -15.41 16.26
CA PHE A 340 11.32 -15.27 17.41
C PHE A 340 11.73 -16.62 17.98
N ASP A 341 10.83 -17.61 18.00
CA ASP A 341 11.18 -18.97 18.40
C ASP A 341 12.31 -19.51 17.51
N GLN A 342 12.14 -19.38 16.19
CA GLN A 342 13.13 -19.85 15.23
C GLN A 342 14.48 -19.11 15.33
N LEU A 343 14.47 -17.78 15.36
CA LEU A 343 15.70 -16.97 15.48
C LEU A 343 16.45 -17.22 16.80
N ARG A 344 15.72 -17.57 17.87
CA ARG A 344 16.30 -17.84 19.20
C ARG A 344 16.58 -19.33 19.44
N GLY A 345 16.39 -20.19 18.44
CA GLY A 345 16.58 -21.64 18.56
C GLY A 345 15.62 -22.32 19.55
N ARG A 346 14.47 -21.71 19.83
CA ARG A 346 13.40 -22.30 20.64
C ARG A 346 12.55 -23.21 19.78
N SER A 347 12.03 -24.29 20.39
CA SER A 347 11.02 -25.11 19.74
C SER A 347 9.74 -24.28 19.55
N THR A 348 9.30 -24.12 18.31
CA THR A 348 8.01 -23.50 18.03
C THR A 348 6.93 -24.37 18.64
N LYS A 349 6.19 -23.86 19.62
CA LYS A 349 4.93 -24.51 20.01
C LYS A 349 3.97 -24.24 18.86
N THR A 350 3.92 -25.14 17.88
CA THR A 350 2.80 -25.17 16.94
C THR A 350 1.55 -25.14 17.80
N ALA A 351 0.74 -24.09 17.67
CA ALA A 351 -0.57 -24.08 18.29
C ALA A 351 -1.26 -25.33 17.76
N THR A 352 -1.29 -26.37 18.58
CA THR A 352 -2.02 -27.60 18.33
C THR A 352 -3.38 -27.14 17.84
N SER A 353 -3.89 -27.72 16.76
CA SER A 353 -5.29 -27.52 16.37
C SER A 353 -6.14 -28.10 17.50
N VAL A 354 -6.28 -27.33 18.58
CA VAL A 354 -7.24 -27.62 19.61
C VAL A 354 -8.54 -27.25 18.93
N THR A 355 -9.19 -28.25 18.36
CA THR A 355 -10.65 -28.26 18.25
C THR A 355 -11.11 -27.97 19.66
N SER A 356 -11.34 -26.69 19.94
CA SER A 356 -11.67 -26.27 21.27
C SER A 356 -13.06 -26.82 21.52
N ALA A 357 -13.35 -27.19 22.78
CA ALA A 357 -14.69 -27.69 23.16
C ALA A 357 -15.83 -26.73 22.77
N SER A 358 -15.51 -25.51 22.33
CA SER A 358 -16.38 -24.48 21.78
C SER A 358 -16.89 -24.70 20.35
N GLY A 359 -16.40 -25.71 19.61
CA GLY A 359 -16.84 -25.96 18.22
C GLY A 359 -16.32 -24.95 17.18
N LEU A 360 -15.39 -24.06 17.59
CA LEU A 360 -14.67 -23.18 16.66
C LEU A 360 -13.65 -23.97 15.85
N LEU A 361 -13.58 -23.68 14.56
CA LEU A 361 -12.64 -24.28 13.62
C LEU A 361 -11.50 -23.29 13.36
N PRO A 362 -10.23 -23.66 13.61
CA PRO A 362 -9.11 -22.79 13.27
C PRO A 362 -9.03 -22.57 11.76
N VAL A 363 -8.66 -21.35 11.37
CA VAL A 363 -8.45 -20.98 9.97
C VAL A 363 -6.96 -20.78 9.73
N SER A 364 -6.47 -21.21 8.57
CA SER A 364 -5.08 -21.01 8.19
C SER A 364 -4.66 -19.53 8.29
N PRO A 365 -3.52 -19.22 8.92
CA PRO A 365 -3.06 -17.85 9.11
C PRO A 365 -2.75 -17.11 7.79
N SER A 366 -2.55 -17.84 6.69
CA SER A 366 -2.33 -17.28 5.35
C SER A 366 -3.60 -16.99 4.56
N ARG A 367 -4.76 -17.52 4.98
CA ARG A 367 -6.01 -17.36 4.23
C ARG A 367 -6.39 -15.89 4.08
N PHE A 368 -6.14 -15.09 5.11
CA PHE A 368 -6.56 -13.69 5.16
C PHE A 368 -5.38 -12.74 5.32
N GLN A 369 -5.38 -11.62 4.60
CA GLN A 369 -4.61 -10.43 4.94
C GLN A 369 -5.49 -9.46 5.74
N VAL A 370 -5.00 -9.02 6.89
CA VAL A 370 -5.65 -7.97 7.68
C VAL A 370 -5.23 -6.61 7.15
N LEU A 371 -6.19 -5.83 6.70
CA LEU A 371 -5.97 -4.49 6.17
C LEU A 371 -6.72 -3.46 7.02
N VAL A 372 -6.08 -2.32 7.29
CA VAL A 372 -6.73 -1.19 7.95
C VAL A 372 -7.36 -0.29 6.90
N VAL A 373 -8.61 0.10 7.14
CA VAL A 373 -9.35 1.02 6.29
C VAL A 373 -8.93 2.45 6.64
N ASP A 374 -8.29 3.13 5.70
CA ASP A 374 -7.74 4.49 5.83
C ASP A 374 -8.80 5.59 5.67
N GLU A 375 -9.80 5.34 4.83
CA GLU A 375 -10.89 6.26 4.56
C GLU A 375 -12.19 5.52 4.25
N ASP A 376 -13.31 6.23 4.40
CA ASP A 376 -14.64 5.71 4.08
C ASP A 376 -14.78 5.51 2.57
N GLN A 377 -14.80 4.25 2.13
CA GLN A 377 -14.83 3.93 0.70
C GLN A 377 -15.56 2.60 0.43
N SER A 378 -15.78 2.28 -0.84
CA SER A 378 -16.36 0.97 -1.20
C SER A 378 -15.29 -0.12 -1.13
N ILE A 379 -15.70 -1.35 -0.82
CA ILE A 379 -14.83 -2.53 -0.81
C ILE A 379 -14.10 -2.75 -2.15
N LYS A 380 -14.76 -2.41 -3.27
CA LYS A 380 -14.17 -2.53 -4.59
C LYS A 380 -13.08 -1.48 -4.80
N ASP A 381 -13.37 -0.22 -4.50
CA ASP A 381 -12.39 0.85 -4.61
C ASP A 381 -11.19 0.58 -3.67
N PHE A 382 -11.47 0.14 -2.44
CA PHE A 382 -10.45 -0.23 -1.45
C PHE A 382 -9.48 -1.29 -1.97
N ALA A 383 -10.02 -2.34 -2.60
CA ALA A 383 -9.21 -3.39 -3.20
C ALA A 383 -8.38 -2.83 -4.37
N GLN A 384 -9.01 -2.11 -5.29
CA GLN A 384 -8.36 -1.59 -6.50
C GLN A 384 -7.26 -0.57 -6.19
N ASP A 385 -7.48 0.33 -5.24
CA ASP A 385 -6.51 1.35 -4.84
C ASP A 385 -5.25 0.74 -4.19
N ARG A 386 -5.35 -0.49 -3.70
CA ARG A 386 -4.24 -1.27 -3.12
C ARG A 386 -3.69 -2.35 -4.07
N GLY A 387 -4.09 -2.32 -5.34
CA GLY A 387 -3.66 -3.32 -6.33
C GLY A 387 -4.18 -4.75 -6.04
N LEU A 388 -5.16 -4.90 -5.14
CA LEU A 388 -5.76 -6.18 -4.81
C LEU A 388 -6.77 -6.58 -5.89
N VAL A 389 -6.87 -7.89 -6.12
CA VAL A 389 -7.86 -8.42 -7.05
C VAL A 389 -9.22 -8.47 -6.37
N PHE A 390 -10.13 -7.58 -6.79
CA PHE A 390 -11.49 -7.62 -6.28
C PHE A 390 -12.25 -8.84 -6.83
N LYS A 391 -12.63 -9.77 -5.94
CA LYS A 391 -13.55 -10.88 -6.21
C LYS A 391 -14.70 -10.86 -5.19
N VAL A 392 -15.92 -11.05 -5.65
CA VAL A 392 -17.11 -11.12 -4.78
C VAL A 392 -16.98 -12.31 -3.83
N GLY A 393 -17.32 -12.12 -2.55
CA GLY A 393 -17.25 -13.16 -1.54
C GLY A 393 -15.88 -13.29 -0.86
N ARG A 394 -14.84 -12.59 -1.35
CA ARG A 394 -13.46 -12.68 -0.82
C ARG A 394 -13.06 -11.58 0.15
N GLY A 395 -14.02 -10.77 0.58
CA GLY A 395 -13.75 -9.67 1.49
C GLY A 395 -14.69 -9.70 2.68
N PHE A 396 -14.15 -9.48 3.87
CA PHE A 396 -14.89 -9.56 5.12
C PHE A 396 -14.75 -8.24 5.88
N TYR A 397 -15.88 -7.61 6.17
CA TYR A 397 -15.93 -6.34 6.87
C TYR A 397 -16.17 -6.57 8.36
N GLN A 398 -15.59 -5.71 9.19
CA GLN A 398 -15.78 -5.78 10.63
C GLN A 398 -17.24 -5.53 11.02
N PHE A 399 -17.78 -6.37 11.90
CA PHE A 399 -19.16 -6.27 12.37
C PHE A 399 -19.22 -5.39 13.63
N THR A 400 -19.31 -4.07 13.43
CA THR A 400 -19.30 -3.09 14.53
C THR A 400 -20.66 -2.41 14.76
N LYS A 401 -21.65 -2.68 13.91
CA LYS A 401 -22.97 -2.06 13.96
C LYS A 401 -24.02 -3.03 13.43
N PRO A 402 -25.31 -2.78 13.68
CA PRO A 402 -26.37 -3.64 13.17
C PRO A 402 -26.36 -3.73 11.64
N GLU A 403 -26.35 -4.95 11.10
CA GLU A 403 -26.23 -5.23 9.67
C GLU A 403 -27.19 -6.34 9.23
N ASN A 404 -27.56 -6.34 7.94
CA ASN A 404 -28.33 -7.44 7.36
C ASN A 404 -27.41 -8.64 7.09
N VAL A 405 -27.57 -9.66 7.92
CA VAL A 405 -26.81 -10.91 7.84
C VAL A 405 -27.70 -11.99 7.24
N SER A 406 -27.17 -12.68 6.23
CA SER A 406 -27.78 -13.84 5.61
C SER A 406 -27.12 -15.09 6.18
N ASP A 407 -27.86 -16.19 6.20
CA ASP A 407 -27.41 -17.48 6.70
C ASP A 407 -26.25 -18.08 5.89
N LYS A 408 -26.15 -17.69 4.61
CA LYS A 408 -25.09 -18.13 3.68
C LYS A 408 -23.75 -17.42 3.88
N LYS A 409 -23.73 -16.29 4.60
CA LYS A 409 -22.49 -15.52 4.79
C LYS A 409 -21.59 -16.22 5.81
N GLU A 410 -20.31 -16.33 5.48
CA GLU A 410 -19.31 -16.80 6.43
C GLU A 410 -19.02 -15.74 7.49
N ILE A 411 -18.79 -16.20 8.72
CA ILE A 411 -18.38 -15.39 9.88
C ILE A 411 -16.99 -15.84 10.30
N VAL A 412 -16.07 -14.88 10.39
CA VAL A 412 -14.69 -15.12 10.82
C VAL A 412 -14.43 -14.31 12.09
N LEU A 413 -13.87 -14.98 13.09
CA LEU A 413 -13.40 -14.37 14.33
C LEU A 413 -11.88 -14.21 14.25
N MET A 414 -11.37 -13.09 14.72
CA MET A 414 -9.94 -12.87 14.94
C MET A 414 -9.68 -12.67 16.42
N ASP A 415 -8.83 -13.49 17.03
CA ASP A 415 -8.39 -13.30 18.41
C ASP A 415 -7.56 -12.01 18.50
N LYS A 416 -7.93 -11.10 19.40
CA LYS A 416 -7.27 -9.79 19.53
C LYS A 416 -5.83 -9.89 20.05
N THR A 417 -5.49 -10.98 20.75
CA THR A 417 -4.19 -11.18 21.39
C THR A 417 -3.26 -12.03 20.52
N SER A 418 -3.74 -13.16 19.99
CA SER A 418 -2.89 -14.04 19.17
C SER A 418 -2.87 -13.65 17.69
N GLY A 419 -3.93 -12.98 17.22
CA GLY A 419 -4.16 -12.70 15.80
C GLY A 419 -4.68 -13.91 15.02
N ASP A 420 -4.96 -15.03 15.67
CA ASP A 420 -5.46 -16.24 15.00
C ASP A 420 -6.90 -16.06 14.51
N PHE A 421 -7.21 -16.76 13.43
CA PHE A 421 -8.54 -16.77 12.85
C PHE A 421 -9.29 -18.04 13.21
N TYR A 422 -10.58 -17.90 13.47
CA TYR A 422 -11.50 -18.98 13.73
C TYR A 422 -12.77 -18.80 12.89
N THR A 423 -13.33 -19.92 12.44
CA THR A 423 -14.62 -20.01 11.75
C THR A 423 -15.45 -21.11 12.41
N GLY A 424 -16.54 -21.52 11.76
CA GLY A 424 -17.46 -22.54 12.25
C GLY A 424 -18.87 -21.99 12.23
N TRP A 425 -19.73 -22.58 11.40
CA TRP A 425 -21.02 -21.97 11.06
C TRP A 425 -21.88 -21.66 12.30
N ALA A 426 -22.02 -22.61 13.23
CA ALA A 426 -22.80 -22.41 14.46
C ALA A 426 -22.00 -21.62 15.51
N ALA A 427 -20.81 -22.10 15.86
CA ALA A 427 -19.99 -21.52 16.93
C ALA A 427 -19.63 -20.05 16.65
N ALA A 428 -19.11 -19.73 15.47
CA ALA A 428 -18.72 -18.34 15.17
C ALA A 428 -19.90 -17.38 15.21
N ARG A 429 -21.10 -17.83 14.80
CA ARG A 429 -22.34 -17.06 14.90
C ARG A 429 -22.74 -16.81 16.34
N GLU A 430 -22.70 -17.84 17.19
CA GLU A 430 -22.98 -17.74 18.63
C GLU A 430 -22.05 -16.73 19.33
N PHE A 431 -20.74 -16.87 19.12
CA PHE A 431 -19.74 -15.94 19.68
C PHE A 431 -19.91 -14.49 19.17
N SER A 432 -20.46 -14.33 17.97
CA SER A 432 -20.71 -13.02 17.34
C SER A 432 -22.03 -12.36 17.75
N GLY A 433 -22.91 -13.08 18.47
CA GLY A 433 -24.28 -12.63 18.74
C GLY A 433 -25.22 -12.70 17.53
N ILE A 434 -24.88 -13.49 16.52
CA ILE A 434 -25.68 -13.68 15.32
C ILE A 434 -26.52 -14.94 15.52
N GLU A 435 -27.85 -14.80 15.56
CA GLU A 435 -28.74 -15.95 15.62
C GLU A 435 -28.64 -16.79 14.33
N ALA A 436 -28.38 -18.09 14.47
CA ALA A 436 -28.29 -19.03 13.34
C ALA A 436 -29.66 -19.20 12.65
N GLY A 437 -29.67 -19.30 11.32
CA GLY A 437 -30.91 -19.45 10.52
C GLY A 437 -31.75 -18.17 10.37
N LYS A 438 -31.55 -17.15 11.21
CA LYS A 438 -32.30 -15.89 11.12
C LYS A 438 -31.68 -14.96 10.08
N VAL A 439 -32.41 -14.79 8.98
CA VAL A 439 -32.09 -13.82 7.93
C VAL A 439 -32.65 -12.45 8.31
N GLY A 440 -31.79 -11.43 8.36
CA GLY A 440 -32.23 -10.06 8.61
C GLY A 440 -31.22 -9.24 9.37
N LYS A 441 -31.70 -8.15 9.98
CA LYS A 441 -30.88 -7.22 10.75
C LYS A 441 -30.48 -7.86 12.07
N GLN A 442 -29.17 -8.00 12.28
CA GLN A 442 -28.56 -8.54 13.49
C GLN A 442 -27.58 -7.52 14.06
N SER A 443 -27.42 -7.49 15.37
CA SER A 443 -26.50 -6.58 16.06
C SER A 443 -25.28 -7.34 16.58
N PRO A 444 -24.09 -6.72 16.58
CA PRO A 444 -22.92 -7.35 17.15
C PRO A 444 -23.06 -7.53 18.66
N LYS A 445 -22.49 -8.62 19.18
CA LYS A 445 -22.24 -8.80 20.61
C LYS A 445 -20.85 -8.24 20.95
N ASP A 446 -20.77 -7.42 21.98
CA ASP A 446 -19.47 -6.96 22.48
C ASP A 446 -18.66 -8.16 22.96
N SER A 447 -17.44 -8.27 22.43
CA SER A 447 -16.50 -9.33 22.78
C SER A 447 -15.16 -8.70 23.07
N ASP A 448 -14.65 -8.90 24.29
CA ASP A 448 -13.31 -8.46 24.65
C ASP A 448 -12.23 -9.28 23.95
N LYS A 449 -12.54 -10.54 23.61
CA LYS A 449 -11.59 -11.50 23.04
C LYS A 449 -11.47 -11.44 21.52
N TYR A 450 -12.60 -11.31 20.80
CA TYR A 450 -12.63 -11.47 19.34
C TYR A 450 -13.04 -10.19 18.62
N LEU A 451 -12.44 -9.98 17.44
CA LEU A 451 -13.03 -9.14 16.40
C LEU A 451 -13.85 -10.02 15.47
N VAL A 452 -15.06 -9.56 15.14
CA VAL A 452 -15.99 -10.29 14.28
C VAL A 452 -15.98 -9.70 12.88
N PHE A 453 -15.89 -10.57 11.88
CA PHE A 453 -15.93 -10.20 10.47
C PHE A 453 -17.03 -10.97 9.73
N ILE A 454 -17.76 -10.28 8.88
CA ILE A 454 -18.83 -10.85 8.05
C ILE A 454 -18.41 -10.81 6.59
N GLN A 455 -18.58 -11.93 5.89
CA GLN A 455 -18.36 -12.01 4.46
C GLN A 455 -19.24 -11.01 3.68
N SER A 456 -18.62 -10.26 2.77
CA SER A 456 -19.29 -9.38 1.83
C SER A 456 -19.49 -10.05 0.47
N THR A 457 -20.74 -10.09 0.03
CA THR A 457 -21.11 -10.42 -1.36
C THR A 457 -21.48 -9.18 -2.18
N SER A 458 -21.28 -7.98 -1.63
CA SER A 458 -21.61 -6.71 -2.30
C SER A 458 -20.39 -6.07 -2.94
N TYR A 459 -20.55 -5.56 -4.15
CA TYR A 459 -19.56 -4.73 -4.86
C TYR A 459 -19.33 -3.37 -4.17
N ASN A 460 -20.38 -2.82 -3.57
CA ASN A 460 -20.40 -1.45 -3.04
C ASN A 460 -20.53 -1.44 -1.52
N ARG A 461 -20.09 -2.51 -0.83
CA ARG A 461 -20.06 -2.51 0.64
C ARG A 461 -19.18 -1.35 1.10
N LYS A 462 -19.77 -0.42 1.86
CA LYS A 462 -19.01 0.67 2.47
C LYS A 462 -18.14 0.11 3.59
N LEU A 463 -16.83 0.29 3.46
CA LEU A 463 -15.84 0.12 4.51
C LEU A 463 -15.70 1.46 5.26
N ILE A 464 -15.51 1.37 6.57
CA ILE A 464 -15.47 2.55 7.46
C ILE A 464 -14.04 2.77 7.91
N LYS A 465 -13.59 4.03 7.87
CA LYS A 465 -12.26 4.43 8.33
C LYS A 465 -11.96 3.92 9.75
N GLY A 466 -10.74 3.45 9.96
CA GLY A 466 -10.22 2.93 11.22
C GLY A 466 -10.61 1.47 11.51
N GLN A 467 -11.54 0.89 10.75
CA GLN A 467 -11.91 -0.51 10.91
C GLN A 467 -10.92 -1.43 10.21
N LYS A 468 -10.93 -2.70 10.62
CA LYS A 468 -10.19 -3.77 9.93
C LYS A 468 -11.04 -4.38 8.82
N PHE A 469 -10.36 -4.86 7.80
CA PHE A 469 -10.93 -5.60 6.68
C PHE A 469 -10.08 -6.84 6.44
N LEU A 470 -10.73 -8.00 6.32
CA LEU A 470 -10.02 -9.22 5.91
C LEU A 470 -10.17 -9.40 4.41
N TYR A 471 -9.03 -9.48 3.73
CA TYR A 471 -8.96 -9.85 2.34
C TYR A 471 -8.54 -11.32 2.22
N GLU A 472 -9.38 -12.14 1.60
CA GLU A 472 -9.07 -13.55 1.35
C GLU A 472 -8.09 -13.68 0.18
N VAL A 473 -6.91 -14.22 0.49
CA VAL A 473 -5.83 -14.41 -0.49
C VAL A 473 -6.24 -15.48 -1.49
N ASP A 474 -5.89 -15.28 -2.76
CA ASP A 474 -6.06 -16.30 -3.78
C ASP A 474 -4.96 -17.33 -3.68
N ALA A 475 -5.30 -18.54 -3.24
CA ALA A 475 -4.35 -19.66 -3.17
C ALA A 475 -3.96 -20.19 -4.57
N ASP A 476 -4.77 -19.89 -5.59
CA ASP A 476 -4.62 -20.39 -6.97
C ASP A 476 -3.86 -19.43 -7.90
N ARG A 477 -2.95 -18.60 -7.35
CA ARG A 477 -2.03 -17.76 -8.13
C ARG A 477 -0.57 -18.20 -7.99
#